data_AF-A0A1V1PHK4-F1
#
_entry.id   AF-A0A1V1PHK4-F1
#
_cell.length_a   1.000
_cell.length_b   1.000
_cell.length_c   1.000
_cell.angle_alpha   90.00
_cell.angle_beta   90.00
_cell.angle_gamma   90.00
#
_symmetry.space_group_name_H-M   'P 1'
#
loop_
_entity.id
_entity.type
_entity.pdbx_description
1 polymer ?
#
loop_
_entity_poly.entity_id
_entity_poly.type
_entity_poly.pdbx_seq_one_letter_code
_entity_poly.pdbx_strand_id
1 'polypeptide(L)'
;MINNFNPINLRNDIGELWENYIQSERLKYHEYLRQYTRSYFWRTYDKKEIDLVEEFDGKLYGYEIKWKKRKINPPQDWGKHYPDAGFEVIHRDNYLNFLQEIVKQKKA
;
A
#
# COMPACT_ATOMS: atom_id res chain seq x y z
N MET A 1 -18.60 5.01 2.17
CA MET A 1 -18.92 5.31 3.59
C MET A 1 -18.79 4.00 4.35
N ILE A 2 -17.87 3.88 5.30
CA ILE A 2 -17.68 2.65 6.08
C ILE A 2 -18.55 2.71 7.32
N ASN A 3 -19.83 2.36 7.16
CA ASN A 3 -20.83 2.38 8.24
C ASN A 3 -21.51 1.01 8.44
N ASN A 4 -20.88 -0.05 7.95
CA ASN A 4 -21.38 -1.41 8.07
C ASN A 4 -20.79 -2.05 9.35
N PHE A 5 -21.63 -2.53 10.27
CA PHE A 5 -21.20 -3.23 11.50
C PHE A 5 -21.48 -4.74 11.45
N ASN A 6 -21.92 -5.25 10.30
CA ASN A 6 -22.17 -6.67 10.14
C ASN A 6 -20.86 -7.48 10.21
N PRO A 7 -20.95 -8.78 10.58
CA PRO A 7 -19.85 -9.71 10.45
C PRO A 7 -19.21 -9.68 9.05
N ILE A 8 -17.89 -9.88 8.99
CA ILE A 8 -17.09 -9.64 7.79
C ILE A 8 -17.56 -10.42 6.54
N ASN A 9 -18.16 -11.59 6.73
CA ASN A 9 -18.70 -12.44 5.67
C ASN A 9 -20.00 -11.89 5.03
N LEU A 10 -20.65 -10.92 5.67
CA LEU A 10 -21.88 -10.28 5.20
C LEU A 10 -21.64 -8.87 4.67
N ARG A 11 -20.38 -8.44 4.62
CA ARG A 11 -19.98 -7.10 4.17
C ARG A 11 -19.68 -7.09 2.68
N ASN A 12 -20.11 -6.02 2.02
CA ASN A 12 -19.80 -5.71 0.63
C ASN A 12 -18.65 -4.68 0.49
N ASP A 13 -18.26 -4.03 1.59
CA ASP A 13 -17.25 -2.97 1.67
C ASP A 13 -15.89 -3.47 2.20
N ILE A 14 -15.66 -4.79 2.17
CA ILE A 14 -14.47 -5.41 2.77
C ILE A 14 -13.16 -4.94 2.11
N GLY A 15 -13.19 -4.61 0.82
CA GLY A 15 -12.04 -4.04 0.10
C GLY A 15 -11.66 -2.67 0.66
N GLU A 16 -12.63 -1.75 0.70
CA GLU A 16 -12.46 -0.38 1.22
C GLU A 16 -12.01 -0.39 2.69
N LEU A 17 -12.58 -1.28 3.51
CA LEU A 17 -12.17 -1.42 4.91
C LEU A 17 -10.72 -1.90 5.02
N TRP A 18 -10.34 -2.89 4.21
CA TRP A 18 -8.98 -3.43 4.19
C TRP A 18 -7.96 -2.41 3.73
N GLU A 19 -8.24 -1.68 2.64
CA GLU A 19 -7.40 -0.61 2.11
C GLU A 19 -7.13 0.47 3.17
N ASN A 20 -8.18 0.92 3.86
CA ASN A 20 -8.06 1.90 4.94
C ASN A 20 -7.27 1.38 6.14
N TYR A 21 -7.48 0.11 6.52
CA TYR A 21 -6.71 -0.54 7.58
C TYR A 21 -5.22 -0.56 7.24
N ILE A 22 -4.84 -1.02 6.05
CA ILE A 22 -3.43 -1.10 5.63
C ILE A 22 -2.78 0.28 5.60
N GLN A 23 -3.44 1.29 5.02
CA GLN A 23 -2.90 2.66 4.98
C GLN A 23 -2.69 3.22 6.40
N SER A 24 -3.66 3.00 7.30
CA SER A 24 -3.58 3.48 8.69
C SER A 24 -2.46 2.81 9.47
N GLU A 25 -2.30 1.49 9.34
CA GLU A 25 -1.21 0.77 10.01
C GLU A 25 0.14 1.10 9.41
N ARG A 26 0.22 1.32 8.09
CA ARG A 26 1.46 1.69 7.41
C ARG A 26 1.95 3.08 7.86
N LEU A 27 1.03 4.03 8.04
CA LEU A 27 1.34 5.34 8.62
C LEU A 27 1.89 5.20 10.04
N LYS A 28 1.24 4.41 10.90
CA LYS A 28 1.71 4.14 12.27
C LYS A 28 3.10 3.50 12.28
N TYR A 29 3.33 2.55 11.37
CA TYR A 29 4.62 1.88 11.21
C TYR A 29 5.74 2.89 10.92
N HIS A 30 5.55 3.80 9.97
CA HIS A 30 6.55 4.84 9.66
C HIS A 30 6.81 5.77 10.85
N GLU A 31 5.75 6.16 11.57
CA GLU A 31 5.85 7.00 12.76
C GLU A 31 6.64 6.31 13.88
N TYR A 32 6.37 5.03 14.14
CA TYR A 32 7.08 4.26 15.16
C TYR A 32 8.57 4.08 14.85
N LEU A 33 8.91 3.94 13.56
CA LEU A 33 10.30 3.88 13.12
C LEU A 33 10.96 5.25 13.01
N ARG A 34 10.20 6.35 13.17
CA ARG A 34 10.65 7.72 12.86
C ARG A 34 11.26 7.83 11.47
N GLN A 35 10.73 7.05 10.54
CA GLN A 35 11.18 7.02 9.16
C GLN A 35 10.52 8.18 8.42
N TYR A 36 11.34 9.04 7.81
CA TYR A 36 10.82 10.09 6.95
C TYR A 36 10.36 9.46 5.62
N THR A 37 9.07 9.20 5.53
CA THR A 37 8.41 8.66 4.34
C THR A 37 7.37 9.67 3.86
N ARG A 38 7.33 9.92 2.55
CA ARG A 38 6.24 10.73 1.96
C ARG A 38 5.26 9.80 1.28
N SER A 39 3.99 9.90 1.65
CA SER A 39 2.91 9.08 1.09
C SER A 39 2.03 9.91 0.16
N TYR A 40 1.67 9.33 -0.98
CA TYR A 40 0.91 9.96 -2.05
C TYR A 40 -0.19 9.04 -2.55
N PHE A 41 -1.22 9.64 -3.14
CA PHE A 41 -2.17 8.95 -4.01
C PHE A 41 -1.82 9.25 -5.47
N TRP A 42 -1.68 8.21 -6.29
CA TRP A 42 -1.33 8.38 -7.70
C TRP A 42 -2.54 8.10 -8.59
N ARG A 43 -2.86 9.04 -9.49
CA ARG A 43 -3.94 8.90 -10.46
C ARG A 43 -3.62 9.63 -11.76
N THR A 44 -4.06 9.06 -12.88
CA THR A 44 -3.96 9.68 -14.22
C THR A 44 -5.28 10.28 -14.69
N TYR A 45 -5.23 11.11 -15.75
CA TYR A 45 -6.43 11.67 -16.38
C TYR A 45 -7.41 10.61 -16.90
N ASP A 46 -6.90 9.45 -17.32
CA ASP A 46 -7.71 8.28 -17.72
C ASP A 46 -8.09 7.37 -16.54
N LYS A 47 -8.00 7.89 -15.30
CA LYS A 47 -8.48 7.25 -14.06
C LYS A 47 -7.79 5.91 -13.73
N LYS A 48 -6.54 5.71 -14.13
CA LYS A 48 -5.71 4.65 -13.55
C LYS A 48 -5.24 5.10 -12.18
N GLU A 49 -5.13 4.17 -11.24
CA GLU A 49 -4.85 4.47 -9.84
C GLU A 49 -3.80 3.50 -9.30
N ILE A 50 -3.07 3.97 -8.28
CA ILE A 50 -2.28 3.15 -7.36
C ILE A 50 -2.70 3.59 -5.95
N ASP A 51 -3.17 2.63 -5.14
CA ASP A 51 -3.80 2.91 -3.84
C ASP A 51 -2.90 3.69 -2.88
N LEU A 52 -1.59 3.36 -2.85
CA LEU A 52 -0.59 4.03 -2.03
C LEU A 52 0.73 4.14 -2.80
N VAL A 53 1.33 5.32 -2.82
CA VAL A 53 2.71 5.53 -3.27
C VAL A 53 3.54 6.07 -2.11
N GLU A 54 4.71 5.49 -1.86
CA GLU A 54 5.65 5.97 -0.86
C GLU A 54 6.97 6.37 -1.49
N GLU A 55 7.53 7.49 -1.03
CA GLU A 55 8.88 7.93 -1.32
C GLU A 55 9.74 7.84 -0.06
N PHE A 56 10.84 7.10 -0.15
CA PHE A 56 11.91 7.10 0.85
C PHE A 56 13.25 6.83 0.14
N ASP A 57 14.33 7.46 0.63
CA ASP A 57 15.67 7.44 0.02
C ASP A 57 15.69 7.81 -1.48
N GLY A 58 14.81 8.73 -1.88
CA GLY A 58 14.69 9.19 -3.28
C GLY A 58 14.13 8.16 -4.25
N LYS A 59 13.56 7.05 -3.74
CA LYS A 59 12.94 6.00 -4.55
C LYS A 59 11.45 5.95 -4.30
N LEU A 60 10.69 5.72 -5.36
CA LEU A 60 9.25 5.56 -5.32
C LEU A 60 8.87 4.08 -5.28
N TYR A 61 7.86 3.78 -4.49
CA TYR A 61 7.27 2.45 -4.39
C TYR A 61 5.75 2.56 -4.48
N GLY A 62 5.16 1.91 -5.47
CA GLY A 62 3.72 1.82 -5.62
C GLY A 62 3.16 0.56 -4.99
N TYR A 63 2.02 0.68 -4.32
CA TYR A 63 1.35 -0.43 -3.67
C TYR A 63 -0.12 -0.46 -4.06
N GLU A 64 -0.54 -1.61 -4.56
CA GLU A 64 -1.95 -1.92 -4.78
C GLU A 64 -2.44 -2.79 -3.63
N ILE A 65 -3.51 -2.40 -2.96
CA ILE A 65 -3.99 -3.08 -1.77
C ILE A 65 -5.25 -3.85 -2.12
N LYS A 66 -5.26 -5.17 -1.86
CA LYS A 66 -6.38 -6.05 -2.18
C LYS A 66 -6.61 -7.06 -1.07
N TRP A 67 -7.87 -7.25 -0.69
CA TRP A 67 -8.23 -8.21 0.37
C TRP A 67 -7.81 -9.67 0.06
N LYS A 68 -7.86 -10.06 -1.21
CA LYS A 68 -7.43 -11.39 -1.69
C LYS A 68 -6.23 -11.24 -2.61
N LYS A 69 -5.35 -12.25 -2.59
CA LYS A 69 -4.23 -12.37 -3.51
C LYS A 69 -4.72 -12.32 -4.95
N ARG A 70 -4.18 -11.36 -5.72
CA ARG A 70 -4.45 -11.18 -7.14
C ARG A 70 -3.17 -10.74 -7.83
N LYS A 71 -2.88 -11.32 -8.99
CA LYS A 71 -1.80 -10.83 -9.84
C LYS A 71 -2.28 -9.58 -10.57
N ILE A 72 -1.71 -8.44 -10.21
CA ILE A 72 -1.96 -7.14 -10.83
C ILE A 72 -0.61 -6.61 -11.29
N ASN A 73 -0.54 -6.15 -12.54
CA ASN A 73 0.63 -5.46 -13.04
C ASN A 73 0.47 -3.96 -12.75
N PRO A 74 1.57 -3.21 -12.55
CA PRO A 74 1.49 -1.76 -12.44
C PRO A 74 0.83 -1.14 -13.69
N PRO A 75 0.16 0.02 -13.56
CA PRO A 75 -0.23 0.82 -14.70
C PRO A 75 0.94 1.04 -15.66
N GLN A 76 0.72 0.94 -16.98
CA GLN A 76 1.81 1.12 -17.95
C GLN A 76 2.50 2.49 -17.80
N ASP A 77 1.72 3.52 -17.48
CA ASP A 77 2.21 4.88 -17.25
C ASP A 77 3.10 4.97 -16.01
N TRP A 78 2.87 4.14 -14.99
CA TRP A 78 3.76 4.04 -13.82
C TRP A 78 5.17 3.62 -14.23
N GLY A 79 5.29 2.48 -14.92
CA GLY A 79 6.60 1.99 -15.37
C GLY A 79 7.25 2.89 -16.42
N LYS A 80 6.46 3.63 -17.20
CA LYS A 80 6.98 4.58 -18.20
C LYS A 80 7.55 5.85 -17.56
N HIS A 81 6.85 6.41 -16.58
CA HIS A 81 7.24 7.68 -15.94
C HIS A 81 8.19 7.49 -14.75
N TYR A 82 8.16 6.32 -14.12
CA TYR A 82 8.97 5.97 -12.96
C TYR A 82 9.63 4.59 -13.17
N PRO A 83 10.60 4.49 -14.10
CA PRO A 83 11.18 3.21 -14.50
C PRO A 83 11.91 2.48 -13.36
N ASP A 84 12.44 3.22 -12.40
CA ASP A 84 13.14 2.67 -11.23
C ASP A 84 12.22 2.43 -10.03
N ALA A 85 10.92 2.70 -10.17
CA ALA A 85 9.98 2.56 -9.06
C ALA A 85 9.54 1.11 -8.86
N GLY A 86 9.45 0.70 -7.60
CA GLY A 86 8.88 -0.59 -7.22
C GLY A 86 7.37 -0.63 -7.42
N PHE A 87 6.82 -1.84 -7.55
CA PHE A 87 5.38 -2.07 -7.47
C PHE A 87 5.10 -3.41 -6.78
N GLU A 88 4.24 -3.41 -5.77
CA GLU A 88 3.82 -4.60 -5.05
C GLU A 88 2.30 -4.63 -4.81
N VAL A 89 1.72 -5.83 -4.82
CA VAL A 89 0.33 -6.03 -4.40
C VAL A 89 0.31 -6.51 -2.95
N ILE A 90 -0.30 -5.73 -2.06
CA ILE A 90 -0.47 -6.05 -0.65
C ILE A 90 -1.81 -6.73 -0.42
N HIS A 91 -1.78 -7.89 0.21
CA HIS A 91 -2.94 -8.74 0.49
C HIS A 91 -2.79 -9.48 1.82
N ARG A 92 -3.85 -10.18 2.26
CA ARG A 92 -3.87 -10.86 3.56
C ARG A 92 -2.72 -11.83 3.82
N ASP A 93 -2.11 -12.40 2.79
CA ASP A 93 -1.00 -13.34 3.00
C ASP A 93 0.38 -12.66 3.14
N ASN A 94 0.55 -11.38 2.76
CA ASN A 94 1.85 -10.66 2.86
C ASN A 94 1.78 -9.34 3.66
N TYR A 95 0.59 -8.86 4.02
CA TYR A 95 0.43 -7.56 4.69
C TYR A 95 1.22 -7.44 5.99
N LEU A 96 1.35 -8.54 6.74
CA LEU A 96 2.04 -8.51 8.02
C LEU A 96 3.53 -8.20 7.81
N ASN A 97 4.17 -8.81 6.82
CA ASN A 97 5.56 -8.50 6.46
C ASN A 97 5.67 -7.04 6.02
N PHE A 98 4.73 -6.57 5.20
CA PHE A 98 4.67 -5.17 4.78
C PHE A 98 4.52 -4.19 5.97
N LEU A 99 3.85 -4.58 7.05
CA LEU A 99 3.66 -3.73 8.24
C LEU A 99 4.68 -3.95 9.36
N GLN A 100 5.56 -4.94 9.25
CA GLN A 100 6.42 -5.38 10.36
C GLN A 100 7.88 -5.66 9.98
N GLU A 101 8.28 -5.57 8.71
CA GLU A 101 9.70 -5.69 8.37
C GLU A 101 10.49 -4.52 8.96
N ILE A 102 10.91 -4.70 10.22
CA ILE A 102 12.00 -3.95 10.82
C ILE A 102 13.18 -4.19 9.89
N VAL A 103 13.59 -3.14 9.16
CA VAL A 103 14.91 -3.08 8.54
C VAL A 103 15.87 -3.57 9.60
N LYS A 104 16.47 -4.76 9.39
CA LYS A 104 17.57 -5.23 10.24
C LYS A 104 18.66 -4.19 10.11
N GLN A 105 18.63 -3.16 10.96
CA GLN A 105 19.72 -2.23 11.09
C GLN A 105 20.93 -3.10 11.43
N LYS A 106 21.86 -3.19 10.47
CA LYS A 106 23.17 -3.77 10.72
C LYS A 106 23.67 -3.11 12.00
N LYS A 107 23.85 -3.90 13.06
CA LYS A 107 24.62 -3.47 14.23
C LYS A 107 25.94 -2.94 13.68
N ALA A 108 26.25 -1.69 14.05
CA ALA A 108 27.57 -1.11 13.90
C ALA A 108 28.62 -2.01 14.57
#